data_AF-A0A2V9CSY5-F1
#
_entry.id   AF-A0A2V9CSY5-F1
#
_cell.length_a   1.000
_cell.length_b   1.000
_cell.length_c   1.000
_cell.angle_alpha   90.00
_cell.angle_beta   90.00
_cell.angle_gamma   90.00
#
_symmetry.space_group_name_H-M   'P 1'
#
loop_
_entity.id
_entity.type
_entity.pdbx_description
1 polymer ?
#
loop_
_entity_poly.entity_id
_entity_poly.type
_entity_poly.pdbx_seq_one_letter_code
_entity_poly.pdbx_strand_id
1 'polypeptide(L)'
;MRALGICSLFSCIIAVWLLTAPAVFAGDKNKRVAWKPIQQAVLRVDDQPVKSWNVYEESKKGDPLLLEMNNRFLLIVVHERKIFELAPAKIERKGPELLWDPTGLPAEPLATSNWAIRDVGFAYRISAQLVAENRVLDLQLPHPMDLRYL
;
A
#
# COMPACT_ATOMS: atom_id res chain seq x y z
N MET A 1 20.40 27.24 68.97
CA MET A 1 19.66 28.11 68.03
C MET A 1 19.08 27.19 66.97
N ARG A 2 17.76 26.97 66.99
CA ARG A 2 17.05 26.00 66.14
C ARG A 2 16.31 26.79 65.07
N ALA A 3 16.66 26.56 63.81
CA ALA A 3 16.05 27.27 62.68
C ALA A 3 14.68 26.68 62.34
N LEU A 4 13.70 27.59 62.25
CA LEU A 4 12.40 27.47 61.58
C LEU A 4 12.56 26.75 60.22
N GLY A 5 11.65 25.89 59.76
CA GLY A 5 10.20 26.04 59.82
C GLY A 5 9.71 26.81 58.60
N ILE A 6 9.70 26.19 57.41
CA ILE A 6 9.02 26.73 56.22
C ILE A 6 8.23 25.58 55.56
N CYS A 7 6.93 25.67 55.79
CA CYS A 7 5.88 24.92 55.11
C CYS A 7 5.63 25.64 53.78
N SER A 8 5.93 25.00 52.65
CA SER A 8 5.56 25.53 51.32
C SER A 8 4.74 24.47 50.59
N LEU A 9 3.43 24.57 50.77
CA LEU A 9 2.43 24.07 49.83
C LEU A 9 2.66 24.79 48.49
N PHE A 10 2.80 24.07 47.38
CA PHE A 10 1.98 24.28 46.16
C PHE A 10 2.54 23.49 44.96
N SER A 11 1.60 22.80 44.30
CA SER A 11 1.54 22.51 42.86
C SER A 11 2.29 21.29 42.32
N CYS A 12 1.55 20.18 42.26
CA CYS A 12 1.76 19.09 41.31
C CYS A 12 1.69 19.61 39.86
N ILE A 13 2.82 19.66 39.15
CA ILE A 13 2.82 19.74 37.69
C ILE A 13 3.06 18.33 37.16
N ILE A 14 1.96 17.61 36.90
CA ILE A 14 1.98 16.36 36.14
C ILE A 14 2.18 16.75 34.67
N ALA A 15 3.41 16.69 34.19
CA ALA A 15 3.70 16.78 32.77
C ALA A 15 3.21 15.50 32.09
N VAL A 16 1.96 15.49 31.65
CA VAL A 16 1.39 14.45 30.79
C VAL A 16 2.06 14.59 29.42
N TRP A 17 3.14 13.85 29.21
CA TRP A 17 3.65 13.60 27.87
C TRP A 17 2.62 12.75 27.14
N LEU A 18 1.82 13.40 26.29
CA LEU A 18 1.02 12.77 25.25
C LEU A 18 1.98 12.12 24.24
N LEU A 19 2.41 10.89 24.54
CA LEU A 19 2.91 9.97 23.52
C LEU A 19 1.70 9.57 22.66
N THR A 20 1.46 10.33 21.60
CA THR A 20 0.66 9.88 20.46
C THR A 20 1.37 8.68 19.84
N ALA A 21 0.96 7.48 20.24
CA ALA A 21 1.33 6.26 19.54
C ALA A 21 0.73 6.33 18.11
N PRO A 22 1.48 5.97 17.06
CA PRO A 22 0.86 5.73 15.76
C PRO A 22 -0.14 4.60 15.93
N ALA A 23 -1.35 4.80 15.42
CA ALA A 23 -2.37 3.77 15.34
C ALA A 23 -1.81 2.62 14.48
N VAL A 24 -1.26 1.60 15.14
CA VAL A 24 -0.94 0.33 14.50
C VAL A 24 -2.27 -0.28 14.11
N PHE A 25 -2.46 -0.52 12.81
CA PHE A 25 -3.55 -1.31 12.28
C PHE A 25 -3.64 -2.62 13.07
N ALA A 26 -4.61 -2.72 13.97
CA ALA A 26 -4.94 -3.97 14.65
C ALA A 26 -5.75 -4.85 13.68
N GLY A 27 -5.09 -5.28 12.60
CA GLY A 27 -5.52 -6.38 11.77
C GLY A 27 -5.19 -7.69 12.49
N ASP A 28 -6.15 -8.61 12.48
CA ASP A 28 -6.03 -9.95 13.04
C ASP A 28 -4.73 -10.63 12.57
N LYS A 29 -3.77 -10.80 13.49
CA LYS A 29 -2.33 -11.07 13.21
C LYS A 29 -2.02 -12.41 12.55
N ASN A 30 -3.04 -13.14 12.09
CA ASN A 30 -2.90 -14.48 11.51
C ASN A 30 -3.78 -14.73 10.28
N LYS A 31 -4.55 -13.74 9.80
CA LYS A 31 -5.43 -13.96 8.66
C LYS A 31 -4.76 -13.44 7.39
N ARG A 32 -4.18 -14.35 6.59
CA ARG A 32 -3.74 -14.03 5.22
C ARG A 32 -4.90 -13.35 4.49
N VAL A 33 -4.61 -12.17 3.94
CA VAL A 33 -5.60 -11.35 3.25
C VAL A 33 -5.83 -11.93 1.87
N ALA A 34 -7.10 -12.03 1.46
CA ALA A 34 -7.47 -12.51 0.14
C ALA A 34 -7.56 -11.37 -0.86
N TRP A 35 -6.85 -11.55 -1.97
CA TRP A 35 -6.71 -10.62 -3.07
C TRP A 35 -7.42 -11.19 -4.30
N LYS A 36 -8.42 -10.47 -4.78
CA LYS A 36 -9.30 -10.92 -5.86
C LYS A 36 -8.91 -10.26 -7.18
N PRO A 37 -8.92 -11.00 -8.30
CA PRO A 37 -8.51 -10.45 -9.58
C PRO A 37 -9.50 -9.40 -10.06
N ILE A 38 -8.98 -8.26 -10.51
CA ILE A 38 -9.77 -7.22 -11.18
C ILE A 38 -9.91 -7.62 -12.64
N GLN A 39 -11.13 -8.01 -13.02
CA GLN A 39 -11.43 -8.37 -14.40
C GLN A 39 -11.33 -7.14 -15.31
N GLN A 40 -11.02 -7.35 -16.60
CA GLN A 40 -10.98 -6.28 -17.62
C GLN A 40 -9.94 -5.18 -17.37
N ALA A 41 -9.01 -5.36 -16.42
CA ALA A 41 -7.85 -4.51 -16.32
C ALA A 41 -6.95 -4.67 -17.56
N VAL A 42 -6.07 -3.69 -17.79
CA VAL A 42 -5.03 -3.76 -18.83
C VAL A 42 -3.70 -3.26 -18.26
N LEU A 43 -2.63 -4.04 -18.45
CA LEU A 43 -1.27 -3.64 -18.13
C LEU A 43 -0.45 -3.42 -19.41
N ARG A 44 0.29 -2.31 -19.41
CA ARG A 44 1.39 -2.04 -20.35
C ARG A 44 2.66 -1.70 -19.59
N VAL A 45 3.81 -2.03 -20.19
CA VAL A 45 5.12 -1.57 -19.74
C VAL A 45 5.84 -0.97 -20.94
N ASP A 46 6.25 0.29 -20.83
CA ASP A 46 6.78 1.10 -21.94
C ASP A 46 5.86 1.04 -23.17
N ASP A 47 4.57 1.25 -22.95
CA ASP A 47 3.49 1.17 -23.95
C ASP A 47 3.32 -0.20 -24.64
N GLN A 48 4.07 -1.23 -24.22
CA GLN A 48 3.95 -2.59 -24.75
C GLN A 48 3.03 -3.46 -23.87
N PRO A 49 2.18 -4.30 -24.46
CA PRO A 49 1.37 -5.24 -23.70
C PRO A 49 2.26 -6.28 -23.00
N VAL A 50 1.88 -6.64 -21.77
CA VAL A 50 2.58 -7.69 -21.01
C VAL A 50 1.93 -9.04 -21.28
N LYS A 51 2.74 -10.09 -21.47
CA LYS A 51 2.27 -11.42 -21.86
C LYS A 51 1.56 -12.19 -20.74
N SER A 52 2.13 -12.16 -19.53
CA SER A 52 1.61 -12.89 -18.37
C SER A 52 1.54 -11.94 -17.19
N TRP A 53 0.34 -11.52 -16.84
CA TRP A 53 0.12 -10.60 -15.74
C TRP A 53 -1.32 -10.71 -15.24
N ASN A 54 -1.55 -10.22 -14.02
CA ASN A 54 -2.88 -10.00 -13.47
C ASN A 54 -2.79 -8.93 -12.36
N VAL A 55 -3.89 -8.26 -12.06
CA VAL A 55 -3.95 -7.28 -10.96
C VAL A 55 -5.09 -7.64 -10.02
N TYR A 56 -4.83 -7.46 -8.73
CA TYR A 56 -5.71 -7.90 -7.67
C TYR A 56 -6.00 -6.77 -6.70
N GLU A 57 -7.19 -6.79 -6.08
CA GLU A 57 -7.58 -5.90 -5.00
C GLU A 57 -7.94 -6.68 -3.73
N GLU A 58 -7.72 -6.05 -2.58
CA GLU A 58 -8.26 -6.53 -1.32
C GLU A 58 -9.77 -6.25 -1.27
N SER A 59 -10.59 -7.25 -1.59
CA SER A 59 -12.05 -7.28 -1.37
C SER A 59 -12.78 -5.92 -1.54
N LYS A 60 -12.63 -5.27 -2.71
CA LYS A 60 -13.25 -3.99 -3.13
C LYS A 60 -12.70 -2.70 -2.50
N LYS A 61 -11.50 -2.70 -1.91
CA LYS A 61 -10.88 -1.47 -1.41
C LYS A 61 -10.29 -0.58 -2.50
N GLY A 62 -9.96 -1.12 -3.68
CA GLY A 62 -9.36 -0.37 -4.80
C GLY A 62 -7.91 0.12 -4.60
N ASP A 63 -7.43 0.19 -3.35
CA ASP A 63 -6.05 0.56 -2.98
C ASP A 63 -5.72 -0.09 -1.61
N PRO A 64 -4.61 -0.83 -1.44
CA PRO A 64 -3.58 -1.13 -2.43
C PRO A 64 -4.02 -2.09 -3.53
N LEU A 65 -3.25 -2.09 -4.62
CA LEU A 65 -3.35 -3.04 -5.72
C LEU A 65 -2.16 -3.99 -5.66
N LEU A 66 -2.40 -5.28 -5.88
CA LEU A 66 -1.34 -6.27 -6.03
C LEU A 66 -1.22 -6.63 -7.50
N LEU A 67 -0.10 -6.26 -8.14
CA LEU A 67 0.19 -6.59 -9.53
C LEU A 67 1.08 -7.83 -9.59
N GLU A 68 0.62 -8.86 -10.28
CA GLU A 68 1.45 -9.97 -10.73
C GLU A 68 1.91 -9.70 -12.16
N MET A 69 3.22 -9.76 -12.41
CA MET A 69 3.79 -9.63 -13.75
C MET A 69 4.93 -10.63 -13.91
N ASN A 70 4.74 -11.60 -14.80
CA ASN A 70 5.61 -12.76 -14.98
C ASN A 70 5.82 -13.52 -13.66
N ASN A 71 6.97 -13.38 -13.00
CA ASN A 71 7.26 -13.98 -11.68
C ASN A 71 7.57 -12.90 -10.62
N ARG A 72 7.12 -11.67 -10.84
CA ARG A 72 7.28 -10.53 -9.93
C ARG A 72 5.93 -10.12 -9.39
N PHE A 73 5.91 -9.74 -8.12
CA PHE A 73 4.73 -9.24 -7.43
C PHE A 73 5.02 -7.83 -6.93
N LEU A 74 4.22 -6.86 -7.37
CA LEU A 74 4.35 -5.46 -6.99
C LEU A 74 3.10 -5.03 -6.22
N LEU A 75 3.28 -4.58 -4.99
CA LEU A 75 2.21 -3.91 -4.25
C LEU A 75 2.25 -2.42 -4.58
N ILE A 76 1.19 -1.91 -5.20
CA ILE A 76 1.03 -0.52 -5.61
C ILE A 76 0.11 0.15 -4.58
N VAL A 77 0.68 1.05 -3.78
CA VAL A 77 -0.06 1.89 -2.84
C VAL A 77 -0.28 3.24 -3.53
N VAL A 78 -1.46 3.41 -4.13
CA VAL A 78 -1.71 4.47 -5.11
C VAL A 78 -1.77 5.84 -4.43
N HIS A 79 -2.49 5.96 -3.31
CA HIS A 79 -2.59 7.20 -2.53
C HIS A 79 -1.23 7.70 -2.00
N GLU A 80 -0.31 6.80 -1.66
CA GLU A 80 1.04 7.16 -1.22
C GLU A 80 2.05 7.30 -2.36
N ARG A 81 1.67 6.94 -3.60
CA ARG A 81 2.57 6.88 -4.76
C ARG A 81 3.82 6.04 -4.48
N LYS A 82 3.59 4.87 -3.87
CA LYS A 82 4.65 3.90 -3.55
C LYS A 82 4.40 2.57 -4.24
N ILE A 83 5.48 1.92 -4.62
CA ILE A 83 5.46 0.54 -5.14
C ILE A 83 6.44 -0.27 -4.31
N PHE A 84 6.03 -1.44 -3.83
CA PHE A 84 6.88 -2.37 -3.10
C PHE A 84 7.01 -3.66 -3.91
N GLU A 85 8.20 -4.22 -3.99
CA GLU A 85 8.40 -5.55 -4.57
C GLU A 85 8.26 -6.63 -3.50
N LEU A 86 7.29 -7.53 -3.69
CA LEU A 86 7.02 -8.63 -2.78
C LEU A 86 7.78 -9.88 -3.20
N ALA A 87 8.34 -10.59 -2.23
CA ALA A 87 8.96 -11.88 -2.47
C ALA A 87 7.90 -12.90 -2.92
N PRO A 88 8.04 -13.57 -4.08
CA PRO A 88 7.07 -14.55 -4.58
C PRO A 88 6.76 -15.66 -3.57
N ALA A 89 7.75 -16.07 -2.76
CA ALA A 89 7.58 -17.09 -1.71
C ALA A 89 6.60 -16.70 -0.59
N LYS A 90 6.25 -15.41 -0.45
CA LYS A 90 5.25 -14.93 0.51
C LYS A 90 3.84 -14.89 -0.07
N ILE A 91 3.68 -15.16 -1.38
CA ILE A 91 2.40 -15.14 -2.07
C ILE A 91 1.92 -16.57 -2.26
N GLU A 92 0.75 -16.88 -1.74
CA GLU A 92 0.09 -18.16 -1.99
C GLU A 92 -1.01 -17.98 -3.03
N ARG A 93 -1.08 -18.89 -4.01
CA ARG A 93 -2.16 -18.92 -5.00
C ARG A 93 -3.26 -19.86 -4.54
N LYS A 94 -4.50 -19.38 -4.48
CA LYS A 94 -5.69 -20.17 -4.14
C LYS A 94 -6.75 -19.99 -5.23
N GLY A 95 -6.69 -20.85 -6.24
CA GLY A 95 -7.54 -20.72 -7.43
C GLY A 95 -7.26 -19.40 -8.15
N PRO A 96 -8.28 -18.56 -8.42
CA PRO A 96 -8.09 -17.26 -9.05
C PRO A 96 -7.60 -16.17 -8.08
N GLU A 97 -7.59 -16.43 -6.77
CA GLU A 97 -7.21 -15.46 -5.74
C GLU A 97 -5.73 -15.64 -5.33
N LEU A 98 -5.17 -14.57 -4.77
CA LEU A 98 -3.91 -14.61 -4.06
C LEU A 98 -4.16 -14.43 -2.56
N LEU A 99 -3.38 -15.14 -1.75
CA LEU A 99 -3.32 -14.95 -0.31
C LEU A 99 -1.96 -14.34 0.02
N TRP A 100 -1.98 -13.18 0.66
CA TRP A 100 -0.77 -12.49 1.10
C TRP A 100 -0.99 -11.86 2.48
N ASP A 101 0.06 -11.85 3.29
CA ASP A 101 0.06 -11.26 4.62
C ASP A 101 0.71 -9.85 4.57
N PRO A 102 -0.03 -8.78 4.93
CA PRO A 102 0.52 -7.42 4.99
C PRO A 102 1.74 -7.25 5.90
N THR A 103 1.92 -8.12 6.91
CA THR A 103 3.14 -8.12 7.74
C THR A 103 4.39 -8.47 6.95
N GLY A 104 4.22 -9.05 5.76
CA GLY A 104 5.28 -9.36 4.81
C GLY A 104 5.78 -8.18 3.99
N LEU A 105 5.22 -6.97 4.16
CA LEU A 105 5.59 -5.76 3.44
C LEU A 105 7.07 -5.40 3.68
N PRO A 106 7.86 -5.16 2.61
CA PRO A 106 9.22 -4.63 2.75
C PRO A 106 9.24 -3.24 3.40
N ALA A 107 10.32 -2.91 4.10
CA ALA A 107 10.48 -1.60 4.73
C ALA A 107 10.63 -0.46 3.71
N GLU A 108 11.34 -0.72 2.62
CA GLU A 108 11.65 0.29 1.60
C GLU A 108 10.85 0.07 0.32
N PRO A 109 10.15 1.10 -0.18
CA PRO A 109 9.53 1.05 -1.50
C PRO A 109 10.59 1.14 -2.61
N LEU A 110 10.25 0.67 -3.80
CA LEU A 110 11.00 0.94 -5.02
C LEU A 110 11.01 2.45 -5.29
N ALA A 111 12.16 2.94 -5.76
CA ALA A 111 12.28 4.31 -6.24
C ALA A 111 11.38 4.51 -7.47
N THR A 112 10.41 5.41 -7.36
CA THR A 112 9.43 5.71 -8.42
C THR A 112 9.39 7.19 -8.74
N SER A 113 8.98 7.53 -9.96
CA SER A 113 8.80 8.92 -10.40
C SER A 113 7.69 9.04 -11.45
N ASN A 114 7.39 10.26 -11.87
CA ASN A 114 6.48 10.53 -12.99
C ASN A 114 5.09 9.90 -12.84
N TRP A 115 4.55 9.94 -11.63
CA TRP A 115 3.22 9.43 -11.32
C TRP A 115 2.12 10.23 -12.03
N ALA A 116 1.16 9.53 -12.63
CA ALA A 116 -0.06 10.11 -13.17
C ALA A 116 -1.25 9.19 -12.90
N ILE A 117 -2.33 9.77 -12.37
CA ILE A 117 -3.62 9.09 -12.18
C ILE A 117 -4.65 9.89 -12.97
N ARG A 118 -5.34 9.25 -13.90
CA ARG A 118 -6.29 9.91 -14.81
C ARG A 118 -7.55 9.07 -14.97
N ASP A 119 -8.70 9.73 -14.93
CA ASP A 119 -9.91 9.16 -15.49
C ASP A 119 -9.83 9.28 -17.03
N VAL A 120 -10.01 8.16 -17.73
CA VAL A 120 -9.99 8.08 -19.20
C VAL A 120 -11.34 7.63 -19.77
N GLY A 121 -12.43 7.93 -19.06
CA GLY A 121 -13.81 7.67 -19.47
C GLY A 121 -14.32 6.34 -18.93
N PHE A 122 -13.94 5.23 -19.56
CA PHE A 122 -14.39 3.88 -19.15
C PHE A 122 -13.38 3.15 -18.25
N ALA A 123 -12.23 3.77 -17.98
CA ALA A 123 -11.22 3.23 -17.08
C ALA A 123 -10.53 4.35 -16.28
N TYR A 124 -9.90 3.95 -15.19
CA TYR A 124 -8.88 4.75 -14.51
C TYR A 124 -7.50 4.27 -14.93
N ARG A 125 -6.64 5.20 -15.31
CA ARG A 125 -5.26 4.95 -15.72
C ARG A 125 -4.31 5.41 -14.62
N ILE A 126 -3.47 4.49 -14.14
CA ILE A 126 -2.41 4.72 -13.17
C ILE A 126 -1.08 4.45 -13.87
N SER A 127 -0.22 5.46 -13.93
CA SER A 127 1.11 5.37 -14.54
C SER A 127 2.19 5.76 -13.54
N ALA A 128 3.29 5.03 -13.52
CA ALA A 128 4.47 5.32 -12.69
C ALA A 128 5.75 4.79 -13.35
N GLN A 129 6.86 5.50 -13.21
CA GLN A 129 8.17 5.03 -13.68
C GLN A 129 8.93 4.37 -12.53
N LEU A 130 9.40 3.14 -12.73
CA LEU A 130 10.39 2.48 -11.89
C LEU A 130 11.77 3.04 -12.22
N VAL A 131 12.37 3.81 -11.32
CA VAL A 131 13.61 4.57 -11.61
C VAL A 131 14.79 3.66 -11.88
N ALA A 132 14.98 2.62 -11.06
CA ALA A 132 16.10 1.69 -11.20
C ALA A 132 16.08 0.92 -12.53
N GLU A 133 14.90 0.69 -13.09
CA GLU A 133 14.71 -0.07 -14.32
C GLU A 133 14.57 0.83 -15.55
N ASN A 134 14.32 2.13 -15.35
CA ASN A 134 13.91 3.08 -16.38
C ASN A 134 12.72 2.56 -17.21
N ARG A 135 11.75 1.93 -16.53
CA ARG A 135 10.54 1.34 -17.13
C ARG A 135 9.30 2.07 -16.63
N VAL A 136 8.34 2.33 -17.51
CA VAL A 136 7.04 2.91 -17.16
C VAL A 136 6.02 1.79 -17.04
N LEU A 137 5.43 1.65 -15.85
CA LEU A 137 4.24 0.84 -15.63
C LEU A 137 3.00 1.67 -15.94
N ASP A 138 2.09 1.14 -16.74
CA ASP A 138 0.82 1.77 -17.08
C ASP A 138 -0.33 0.76 -16.90
N LEU A 139 -1.14 1.00 -15.88
CA LEU A 139 -2.22 0.14 -15.45
C LEU A 139 -3.56 0.83 -15.68
N GLN A 140 -4.46 0.17 -16.41
CA GLN A 140 -5.83 0.62 -16.60
C GLN A 140 -6.78 -0.31 -15.86
N LEU A 141 -7.65 0.28 -15.05
CA LEU A 141 -8.64 -0.41 -14.23
C LEU A 141 -10.05 -0.02 -14.70
N PRO A 142 -10.99 -0.97 -14.82
CA PRO A 142 -12.33 -0.68 -15.33
C PRO A 142 -13.11 0.27 -14.40
N HIS A 143 -14.01 1.07 -14.95
CA HIS A 143 -15.03 1.78 -14.17
C HIS A 143 -16.25 0.88 -13.83
N PRO A 144 -16.93 1.09 -12.69
CA PRO A 144 -16.52 1.95 -11.59
C PRO A 144 -15.53 1.23 -10.66
N MET A 145 -14.36 1.83 -10.46
CA MET A 145 -13.56 1.55 -9.27
C MET A 145 -14.02 2.50 -8.16
N ASP A 146 -14.16 2.00 -6.93
CA ASP A 146 -14.45 2.86 -5.79
C ASP A 146 -13.18 3.61 -5.37
N LEU A 147 -12.95 4.77 -5.99
CA LEU A 147 -11.76 5.61 -5.77
C LEU A 147 -11.96 6.70 -4.72
N ARG A 148 -12.95 6.56 -3.83
CA ARG A 148 -13.23 7.54 -2.77
C ARG A 148 -12.07 7.75 -1.77
N TYR A 149 -11.00 6.97 -1.91
CA TYR A 149 -9.82 6.97 -1.06
C TYR A 149 -8.50 7.26 -1.81
N LEU A 150 -8.55 7.65 -3.09
CA LEU A 150 -7.37 8.10 -3.85
C LEU A 150 -7.08 9.60 -3.72
#